data_AF-A0A2N8PIN3-F1
#
_entry.id   AF-A0A2N8PIN3-F1
#
_cell.length_a   1.000
_cell.length_b   1.000
_cell.length_c   1.000
_cell.angle_alpha   90.00
_cell.angle_beta   90.00
_cell.angle_gamma   90.00
#
_symmetry.space_group_name_H-M   'P 1'
#
loop_
_entity.id
_entity.type
_entity.pdbx_description
1 polymer ?
#
loop_
_entity_poly.entity_id
_entity_poly.type
_entity_poly.pdbx_seq_one_letter_code
_entity_poly.pdbx_strand_id
1 'polypeptide(L)'
;MGPTLINGIPGHVLFVHIAVVLVPLTALALLVCAAWPQQARRFGLALPVLAAVTLVSVPITTHAGEWLKHHVANDPLVRQHAELGDGLLPWTVGLFALAVALWWMQRRTGAASQADPAAVDEEARPGARARGALRAAAVVLSLVLGAGAVVQTYRIGDSGAQAAWHDNFSTTRTPETGSR
;
A
#
# COMPACT_ATOMS: atom_id res chain seq x y z
N MET A 1 15.19 22.95 7.39
CA MET A 1 14.37 22.82 6.16
C MET A 1 13.65 21.48 6.26
N GLY A 2 12.49 21.45 6.93
CA GLY A 2 11.74 20.20 7.07
C GLY A 2 11.23 19.70 5.71
N PRO A 3 10.76 18.44 5.60
CA PRO A 3 10.15 17.86 4.38
C PRO A 3 8.81 18.53 4.00
N THR A 4 8.59 19.78 4.37
CA THR A 4 7.29 20.45 4.33
C THR A 4 7.13 21.33 3.08
N LEU A 5 8.23 21.82 2.50
CA LEU A 5 8.24 22.61 1.27
C LEU A 5 9.30 22.07 0.30
N ILE A 6 8.91 21.83 -0.95
CA ILE A 6 9.80 21.39 -2.03
C ILE A 6 9.61 22.38 -3.17
N ASN A 7 10.67 23.09 -3.58
CA ASN A 7 10.59 24.12 -4.64
C ASN A 7 9.49 25.17 -4.40
N GLY A 8 9.19 25.50 -3.14
CA GLY A 8 8.17 26.50 -2.78
C GLY A 8 6.73 25.99 -2.73
N ILE A 9 6.46 24.71 -3.06
CA ILE A 9 5.14 24.09 -2.95
C ILE A 9 5.07 23.11 -1.76
N PRO A 10 3.89 22.89 -1.16
CA PRO A 10 3.72 21.94 -0.06
C PRO A 10 4.21 20.54 -0.45
N GLY A 11 5.18 20.02 0.28
CA GLY A 11 5.78 18.70 0.03
C GLY A 11 4.75 17.56 0.09
N HIS A 12 3.69 17.74 0.90
CA HIS A 12 2.59 16.78 1.04
C HIS A 12 2.04 16.31 -0.31
N VAL A 13 1.80 17.23 -1.26
CA VAL A 13 1.23 16.90 -2.57
C VAL A 13 2.14 15.92 -3.33
N LEU A 14 3.46 16.12 -3.28
CA LEU A 14 4.40 15.22 -3.94
C LEU A 14 4.44 13.84 -3.27
N PHE A 15 4.47 13.81 -1.94
CA PHE A 15 4.51 12.54 -1.19
C PHE A 15 3.21 11.74 -1.30
N VAL A 16 2.06 12.41 -1.45
CA VAL A 16 0.78 11.74 -1.73
C VAL A 16 0.84 10.93 -3.02
N HIS A 17 1.44 11.46 -4.10
CA HIS A 17 1.58 10.70 -5.35
C HIS A 17 2.41 9.42 -5.17
N ILE A 18 3.46 9.50 -4.36
CA ILE A 18 4.28 8.34 -4.02
C ILE A 18 3.43 7.31 -3.26
N ALA A 19 2.71 7.74 -2.21
CA ALA A 19 1.88 6.84 -1.41
C ALA A 19 0.75 6.19 -2.21
N VAL A 20 0.02 6.98 -3.01
CA VAL A 20 -1.11 6.52 -3.84
C VAL A 20 -0.69 5.52 -4.91
N VAL A 21 0.57 5.57 -5.38
CA VAL A 21 1.10 4.58 -6.32
C VAL A 21 1.66 3.35 -5.60
N LEU A 22 2.45 3.56 -4.55
CA LEU A 22 3.16 2.50 -3.86
C LEU A 22 2.25 1.55 -3.08
N VAL A 23 1.17 2.05 -2.46
CA VAL A 23 0.25 1.22 -1.67
C VAL A 23 -0.48 0.19 -2.56
N PRO A 24 -1.15 0.57 -3.66
CA PRO A 24 -1.78 -0.39 -4.58
C PRO A 24 -0.75 -1.32 -5.25
N LEU A 25 0.42 -0.79 -5.62
CA LEU A 25 1.48 -1.59 -6.24
C LEU A 25 1.98 -2.68 -5.29
N THR A 26 2.16 -2.35 -4.01
CA THR A 26 2.56 -3.31 -2.97
C THR A 26 1.48 -4.34 -2.71
N ALA A 27 0.22 -3.94 -2.64
CA ALA A 27 -0.91 -4.85 -2.49
C ALA A 27 -0.98 -5.86 -3.65
N LEU A 28 -0.80 -5.39 -4.90
CA LEU A 28 -0.77 -6.25 -6.07
C LEU A 28 0.45 -7.18 -6.06
N ALA A 29 1.64 -6.67 -5.74
CA ALA A 29 2.86 -7.46 -5.65
C ALA A 29 2.75 -8.58 -4.59
N LEU A 30 2.15 -8.27 -3.44
CA LEU A 30 1.85 -9.25 -2.39
C LEU A 30 0.91 -10.35 -2.90
N LEU A 31 -0.19 -9.96 -3.54
CA LEU A 31 -1.15 -10.92 -4.08
C LEU A 31 -0.52 -11.84 -5.12
N VAL A 32 0.25 -11.28 -6.06
CA VAL A 32 0.99 -12.04 -7.07
C VAL A 32 2.00 -12.98 -6.41
N CYS A 33 2.72 -12.53 -5.37
CA CYS A 33 3.70 -13.36 -4.68
C CYS A 33 3.06 -14.48 -3.84
N ALA A 34 1.87 -14.23 -3.27
CA ALA A 34 1.11 -15.23 -2.53
C ALA A 34 0.52 -16.30 -3.47
N ALA A 35 0.03 -15.88 -4.65
CA ALA A 35 -0.54 -16.79 -5.65
C ALA A 35 0.54 -17.57 -6.44
N TRP A 36 1.65 -16.93 -6.81
CA TRP A 36 2.76 -17.51 -7.57
C TRP A 36 4.08 -17.46 -6.81
N PRO A 37 4.29 -18.35 -5.83
CA PRO A 37 5.51 -18.38 -5.02
C PRO A 37 6.77 -18.65 -5.85
N GLN A 38 6.66 -19.31 -7.01
CA GLN A 38 7.82 -19.50 -7.90
C GLN A 38 8.37 -18.17 -8.42
N GLN A 39 7.49 -17.25 -8.81
CA GLN A 39 7.87 -15.93 -9.30
C GLN A 39 8.36 -15.04 -8.16
N ALA A 40 7.75 -15.16 -6.98
CA ALA A 40 8.19 -14.43 -5.78
C ALA A 40 9.66 -14.73 -5.40
N ARG A 41 10.11 -15.99 -5.55
CA ARG A 41 11.51 -16.37 -5.32
C ARG A 41 12.49 -15.62 -6.23
N ARG A 42 12.08 -15.27 -7.45
CA ARG A 42 12.91 -14.50 -8.40
C ARG A 42 13.06 -13.05 -7.98
N PHE A 43 12.04 -12.48 -7.33
CA PHE A 43 12.07 -11.10 -6.84
C PHE A 43 12.88 -10.93 -5.56
N GLY A 44 13.17 -12.01 -4.82
CA GLY A 44 14.08 -11.98 -3.68
C GLY A 44 13.69 -10.92 -2.65
N LEU A 45 14.57 -9.94 -2.40
CA LEU A 45 14.33 -8.84 -1.45
C LEU A 45 13.42 -7.73 -1.99
N ALA A 46 13.03 -7.75 -3.27
CA ALA A 46 12.27 -6.65 -3.86
C ALA A 46 10.90 -6.43 -3.20
N LEU A 47 10.18 -7.51 -2.85
CA LEU A 47 8.88 -7.41 -2.19
C LEU A 47 8.95 -6.76 -0.80
N PRO A 48 9.77 -7.24 0.16
CA PRO A 48 9.88 -6.60 1.48
C PRO A 48 10.49 -5.19 1.39
N VAL A 49 11.39 -4.91 0.44
CA VAL A 49 11.91 -3.55 0.22
C VAL A 49 10.81 -2.63 -0.28
N LEU A 50 10.02 -3.04 -1.28
CA LEU A 50 8.88 -2.27 -1.79
C LEU A 50 7.87 -1.98 -0.68
N ALA A 51 7.54 -2.99 0.13
CA ALA A 51 6.63 -2.82 1.25
C ALA A 51 7.22 -1.92 2.35
N ALA A 52 8.53 -1.98 2.60
CA ALA A 52 9.20 -1.08 3.54
C ALA A 52 9.17 0.37 3.06
N VAL A 53 9.47 0.62 1.79
CA VAL A 53 9.41 1.96 1.19
C VAL A 53 7.98 2.49 1.25
N THR A 54 6.98 1.64 0.98
CA THR A 54 5.57 1.99 1.10
C THR A 54 5.21 2.36 2.54
N LEU A 55 5.60 1.54 3.51
CA LEU A 55 5.37 1.79 4.93
C LEU A 55 6.02 3.11 5.39
N VAL A 56 7.25 3.40 4.96
CA VAL A 56 7.96 4.63 5.33
C VAL A 56 7.37 5.86 4.62
N SER A 57 6.82 5.70 3.42
CA SER A 57 6.21 6.83 2.69
C SER A 57 4.99 7.41 3.40
N VAL A 58 4.19 6.57 4.08
CA VAL A 58 2.98 7.03 4.80
C VAL A 58 3.28 8.07 5.88
N PRO A 59 4.13 7.82 6.90
CA PRO A 59 4.41 8.80 7.94
C PRO A 59 5.08 10.06 7.41
N ILE A 60 5.89 9.96 6.33
CA ILE A 60 6.45 11.14 5.66
C ILE A 60 5.32 12.01 5.08
N THR A 61 4.38 11.39 4.36
CA THR A 61 3.20 12.07 3.81
C THR A 61 2.33 12.68 4.90
N THR A 62 2.07 11.94 5.98
CA THR A 62 1.27 12.41 7.13
C THR A 62 1.93 13.60 7.82
N HIS A 63 3.24 13.54 8.09
CA HIS A 63 3.95 14.69 8.68
C HIS A 63 3.90 15.93 7.81
N ALA A 64 4.07 15.78 6.49
CA ALA A 64 3.95 16.89 5.57
C ALA A 64 2.51 17.44 5.50
N GLY A 65 1.52 16.56 5.61
CA GLY A 65 0.09 16.92 5.62
C GLY A 65 -0.33 17.65 6.89
N GLU A 66 0.14 17.21 8.06
CA GLU A 66 -0.15 17.89 9.32
C GLU A 66 0.48 19.28 9.36
N TRP A 67 1.67 19.46 8.79
CA TRP A 67 2.21 20.81 8.60
C TRP A 67 1.28 21.66 7.71
N LEU A 68 0.83 21.13 6.57
CA LEU A 68 -0.04 21.85 5.63
C LEU A 68 -1.39 22.22 6.27
N LYS A 69 -1.97 21.33 7.08
CA LYS A 69 -3.23 21.54 7.80
C LYS A 69 -3.20 22.78 8.69
N HIS A 70 -2.05 23.10 9.28
CA HIS A 70 -1.88 24.32 10.09
C HIS A 70 -1.73 25.60 9.25
N HIS A 71 -1.53 25.48 7.93
CA HIS A 71 -1.29 26.59 7.01
C HIS A 71 -2.45 26.80 6.01
N VAL A 72 -3.53 26.02 6.12
CA VAL A 72 -4.75 26.18 5.33
C VAL A 72 -5.90 26.62 6.22
N ALA A 73 -7.00 27.09 5.61
CA ALA A 73 -8.20 27.45 6.36
C ALA A 73 -8.73 26.26 7.17
N ASN A 74 -9.30 26.55 8.34
CA ASN A 74 -9.91 25.52 9.21
C ASN A 74 -11.20 24.98 8.58
N ASP A 75 -11.05 23.98 7.72
CA ASP A 75 -12.13 23.36 6.95
C ASP A 75 -12.43 21.93 7.48
N PRO A 76 -13.70 21.59 7.75
CA PRO A 76 -14.12 20.23 8.07
C PRO A 76 -13.66 19.15 7.09
N LEU A 77 -13.62 19.43 5.78
CA LEU A 77 -13.19 18.48 4.75
C LEU A 77 -11.70 18.14 4.87
N VAL A 78 -10.85 19.13 5.15
CA VAL A 78 -9.41 18.93 5.39
C VAL A 78 -9.19 18.06 6.62
N ARG A 79 -9.96 18.28 7.70
CA ARG A 79 -9.88 17.46 8.92
C ARG A 79 -10.32 16.02 8.66
N GLN A 80 -11.41 15.82 7.91
CA GLN A 80 -11.87 14.48 7.53
C GLN A 80 -10.83 13.74 6.69
N HIS A 81 -10.20 14.41 5.72
CA HIS A 81 -9.11 13.84 4.93
C HIS A 81 -7.92 13.42 5.81
N ALA A 82 -7.51 14.27 6.75
CA ALA A 82 -6.41 13.97 7.68
C ALA A 82 -6.73 12.75 8.56
N GLU A 83 -7.93 12.69 9.15
CA GLU A 83 -8.38 11.55 9.97
C GLU A 83 -8.41 10.24 9.18
N LEU A 84 -8.86 10.27 7.92
CA LEU A 84 -8.80 9.11 7.03
C LEU A 84 -7.35 8.73 6.70
N GLY A 85 -6.47 9.72 6.52
CA GLY A 85 -5.04 9.54 6.27
C GLY A 85 -4.35 8.75 7.38
N ASP A 86 -4.64 9.08 8.64
CA ASP A 86 -4.11 8.37 9.82
C ASP A 86 -4.51 6.89 9.84
N GLY A 87 -5.70 6.59 9.30
CA GLY A 87 -6.20 5.22 9.16
C GLY A 87 -5.44 4.35 8.16
N LEU A 88 -4.54 4.91 7.33
CA LEU A 88 -3.78 4.15 6.32
C LEU A 88 -2.61 3.36 6.92
N LEU A 89 -2.00 3.87 7.99
CA LEU A 89 -0.77 3.32 8.56
C LEU A 89 -0.92 1.84 9.01
N PRO A 90 -1.98 1.43 9.74
CA PRO A 90 -2.20 0.03 10.10
C PRO A 90 -2.25 -0.92 8.90
N TRP A 91 -2.85 -0.50 7.78
CA TRP A 91 -2.90 -1.29 6.57
C TRP A 91 -1.51 -1.51 5.98
N THR A 92 -0.71 -0.44 5.85
CA THR A 92 0.66 -0.55 5.32
C THR A 92 1.59 -1.36 6.22
N VAL A 93 1.40 -1.30 7.55
CA VAL A 93 2.09 -2.18 8.50
C VAL A 93 1.70 -3.64 8.24
N GLY A 94 0.41 -3.93 8.03
CA GLY A 94 -0.06 -5.26 7.68
C GLY A 94 0.54 -5.79 6.37
N LEU A 95 0.57 -4.96 5.32
CA LEU A 95 1.20 -5.30 4.04
C LEU A 95 2.70 -5.61 4.23
N PHE A 96 3.43 -4.78 4.98
CA PHE A 96 4.84 -5.00 5.27
C PHE A 96 5.08 -6.29 6.07
N ALA A 97 4.33 -6.52 7.14
CA ALA A 97 4.45 -7.72 7.95
C ALA A 97 4.20 -8.99 7.10
N LEU A 98 3.18 -8.97 6.25
CA LEU A 98 2.89 -10.08 5.35
C LEU A 98 3.99 -10.28 4.29
N ALA A 99 4.53 -9.19 3.71
CA ALA A 99 5.64 -9.26 2.77
C ALA A 99 6.88 -9.93 3.39
N VAL A 100 7.24 -9.54 4.62
CA VAL A 100 8.34 -10.13 5.36
C VAL A 100 8.07 -11.60 5.68
N ALA A 101 6.85 -11.95 6.11
CA ALA A 101 6.47 -13.33 6.39
C ALA A 101 6.58 -14.21 5.13
N LEU A 102 6.03 -13.75 4.00
CA LEU A 102 6.12 -14.44 2.71
C LEU A 102 7.57 -14.66 2.27
N TRP A 103 8.38 -13.62 2.36
CA TRP A 103 9.81 -13.68 2.04
C TRP A 103 10.57 -14.68 2.92
N TRP A 104 10.32 -14.66 4.23
CA TRP A 104 10.95 -15.56 5.20
C TRP A 104 10.58 -17.03 4.95
N MET A 105 9.28 -17.30 4.71
CA MET A 105 8.80 -18.65 4.39
C MET A 105 9.41 -19.20 3.09
N GLN A 106 9.59 -18.34 2.08
CA GLN A 106 10.22 -18.73 0.82
C GLN A 106 11.71 -19.07 0.98
N ARG A 107 12.45 -18.32 1.81
CA ARG A 107 13.84 -18.65 2.11
C ARG A 107 14.00 -20.01 2.80
N ARG A 108 13.12 -20.32 3.77
CA ARG A 108 13.17 -21.60 4.49
C ARG A 108 12.82 -22.80 3.61
N THR A 109 11.86 -22.65 2.70
CA THR A 109 11.47 -23.73 1.78
C THR A 109 12.47 -23.96 0.66
N GLY A 110 13.20 -22.92 0.22
CA GLY A 110 14.32 -23.07 -0.73
C GLY A 110 15.53 -23.81 -0.15
N ALA A 111 15.81 -23.64 1.15
CA ALA A 111 16.89 -24.34 1.83
C ALA A 111 16.59 -25.85 2.06
N ALA A 112 15.31 -26.20 2.31
CA ALA A 112 14.89 -27.57 2.53
C ALA A 112 14.90 -28.45 1.27
N SER A 113 14.80 -27.86 0.06
CA SER A 113 14.85 -28.60 -1.22
C SER A 113 16.25 -29.07 -1.63
N GLN A 114 17.31 -28.72 -0.89
CA GLN A 114 18.66 -29.27 -1.08
C GLN A 114 18.94 -30.53 -0.24
N ALA A 115 18.00 -30.95 0.63
CA ALA A 115 18.10 -32.23 1.31
C ALA A 115 17.60 -33.36 0.39
N ASP A 116 18.48 -34.33 0.19
CA ASP A 116 18.42 -35.56 -0.61
C ASP A 116 17.00 -36.11 -0.95
N PRO A 117 16.64 -36.32 -2.24
CA PRO A 117 15.34 -36.88 -2.64
C PRO A 117 15.17 -38.39 -2.33
N ALA A 118 16.15 -39.06 -1.73
CA ALA A 118 16.16 -40.51 -1.53
C ALA A 118 15.44 -41.03 -0.27
N ALA A 119 14.83 -40.18 0.55
CA ALA A 119 14.19 -40.59 1.81
C ALA A 119 12.81 -39.94 2.02
N VAL A 120 11.83 -40.26 1.17
CA VAL A 120 10.43 -39.92 1.47
C VAL A 120 9.51 -41.12 1.27
N ASP A 121 9.65 -42.06 2.22
CA ASP A 121 8.61 -43.03 2.56
C ASP A 121 7.33 -42.31 3.04
N GLU A 122 6.23 -43.07 3.06
CA GLU A 122 4.80 -42.74 3.04
C GLU A 122 4.20 -41.69 4.01
N GLU A 123 4.99 -40.94 4.79
CA GLU A 123 4.51 -39.97 5.80
C GLU A 123 4.22 -38.54 5.27
N ALA A 124 4.37 -38.29 3.96
CA ALA A 124 4.32 -36.94 3.36
C ALA A 124 2.93 -36.24 3.32
N ARG A 125 1.85 -36.90 3.75
CA ARG A 125 0.46 -36.41 3.61
C ARG A 125 0.07 -35.22 4.53
N PRO A 126 0.46 -35.15 5.82
CA PRO A 126 0.13 -34.04 6.70
C PRO A 126 0.85 -32.74 6.29
N GLY A 127 2.13 -32.83 5.93
CA GLY A 127 2.96 -31.69 5.55
C GLY A 127 2.55 -31.02 4.23
N ALA A 128 1.97 -31.78 3.28
CA ALA A 128 1.43 -31.21 2.05
C ALA A 128 0.15 -30.39 2.30
N ARG A 129 -0.77 -30.91 3.12
CA ARG A 129 -2.03 -30.21 3.48
C ARG A 129 -1.76 -28.94 4.28
N ALA A 130 -0.86 -28.98 5.26
CA ALA A 130 -0.46 -27.81 6.04
C ALA A 130 0.15 -26.70 5.16
N ARG A 131 1.02 -27.07 4.20
CA ARG A 131 1.58 -26.13 3.22
C ARG A 131 0.51 -25.53 2.30
N GLY A 132 -0.48 -26.33 1.89
CA GLY A 132 -1.63 -25.86 1.10
C GLY A 132 -2.50 -24.87 1.88
N ALA A 133 -2.85 -25.20 3.12
CA ALA A 133 -3.63 -24.33 4.00
C ALA A 133 -2.92 -23.00 4.29
N LEU A 134 -1.61 -23.04 4.56
CA LEU A 134 -0.80 -21.83 4.77
C LEU A 134 -0.76 -20.93 3.54
N ARG A 135 -0.66 -21.51 2.33
CA ARG A 135 -0.73 -20.75 1.08
C ARG A 135 -2.09 -20.11 0.88
N ALA A 136 -3.17 -20.88 1.08
CA ALA A 136 -4.53 -20.36 0.99
C ALA A 136 -4.75 -19.20 1.98
N ALA A 137 -4.31 -19.37 3.23
CA ALA A 137 -4.36 -18.32 4.25
C ALA A 137 -3.58 -17.08 3.83
N ALA A 138 -2.38 -17.24 3.26
CA ALA A 138 -1.59 -16.11 2.77
C ALA A 138 -2.26 -15.37 1.61
N VAL A 139 -2.90 -16.08 0.68
CA VAL A 139 -3.68 -15.47 -0.42
C VAL A 139 -4.87 -14.70 0.13
N VAL A 140 -5.66 -15.31 1.02
CA VAL A 140 -6.82 -14.65 1.65
C VAL A 140 -6.37 -13.40 2.42
N LEU A 141 -5.31 -13.50 3.21
CA LEU A 141 -4.79 -12.36 3.96
C LEU A 141 -4.25 -11.26 3.04
N SER A 142 -3.61 -11.62 1.92
CA SER A 142 -3.18 -10.66 0.90
C SER A 142 -4.37 -9.94 0.26
N LEU A 143 -5.46 -10.66 -0.02
CA LEU A 143 -6.69 -10.07 -0.55
C LEU A 143 -7.32 -9.10 0.45
N VAL A 144 -7.46 -9.50 1.72
CA VAL A 144 -8.07 -8.67 2.76
C VAL A 144 -7.26 -7.40 3.01
N LEU A 145 -5.95 -7.54 3.23
CA LEU A 145 -5.07 -6.40 3.48
C LEU A 145 -4.95 -5.52 2.24
N GLY A 146 -4.82 -6.12 1.06
CA GLY A 146 -4.71 -5.40 -0.21
C GLY A 146 -5.97 -4.62 -0.54
N ALA A 147 -7.15 -5.25 -0.45
CA ALA A 147 -8.42 -4.57 -0.67
C ALA A 147 -8.66 -3.46 0.36
N GLY A 148 -8.40 -3.74 1.65
CA GLY A 148 -8.51 -2.73 2.70
C GLY A 148 -7.61 -1.52 2.46
N ALA A 149 -6.35 -1.74 2.09
CA ALA A 149 -5.40 -0.66 1.79
C ALA A 149 -5.82 0.16 0.56
N VAL A 150 -6.28 -0.50 -0.51
CA VAL A 150 -6.74 0.17 -1.74
C VAL A 150 -8.01 0.98 -1.48
N VAL A 151 -8.99 0.42 -0.77
CA VAL A 151 -10.23 1.12 -0.40
C VAL A 151 -9.92 2.32 0.49
N GLN A 152 -9.04 2.17 1.48
CA GLN A 152 -8.64 3.28 2.34
C GLN A 152 -7.94 4.38 1.54
N THR A 153 -7.02 4.01 0.64
CA THR A 153 -6.34 4.96 -0.26
C THR A 153 -7.34 5.71 -1.14
N TYR A 154 -8.35 5.02 -1.69
CA TYR A 154 -9.42 5.64 -2.46
C TYR A 154 -10.22 6.65 -1.63
N ARG A 155 -10.64 6.29 -0.41
CA ARG A 155 -11.41 7.19 0.48
C ARG A 155 -10.60 8.42 0.88
N ILE A 156 -9.30 8.24 1.14
CA ILE A 156 -8.38 9.35 1.40
C ILE A 156 -8.27 10.25 0.17
N GLY A 157 -8.13 9.68 -1.02
CA GLY A 157 -8.04 10.43 -2.28
C GLY A 157 -9.31 11.22 -2.60
N ASP A 158 -10.47 10.60 -2.45
CA ASP A 158 -11.77 11.23 -2.68
C ASP A 158 -12.01 12.40 -1.71
N SER A 159 -11.81 12.18 -0.41
CA SER A 159 -11.90 13.27 0.59
C SER A 159 -10.88 14.38 0.35
N GLY A 160 -9.66 14.05 -0.11
CA GLY A 160 -8.64 15.04 -0.45
C GLY A 160 -9.01 15.87 -1.68
N ALA A 161 -9.62 15.24 -2.69
CA ALA A 161 -10.13 15.94 -3.86
C ALA A 161 -11.29 16.87 -3.49
N GLN A 162 -12.21 16.42 -2.64
CA GLN A 162 -13.29 17.28 -2.13
C GLN A 162 -12.72 18.47 -1.35
N ALA A 163 -11.78 18.26 -0.44
CA ALA A 163 -11.13 19.34 0.31
C ALA A 163 -10.43 20.36 -0.59
N ALA A 164 -9.77 19.92 -1.66
CA ALA A 164 -9.06 20.83 -2.58
C ALA A 164 -9.99 21.58 -3.55
N TRP A 165 -11.10 20.97 -3.96
CA TRP A 165 -11.87 21.43 -5.11
C TRP A 165 -13.31 21.88 -4.81
N HIS A 166 -13.87 21.62 -3.62
CA HIS A 166 -15.30 21.87 -3.34
C HIS A 166 -15.79 23.29 -3.69
N ASP A 167 -14.97 24.33 -3.53
CA ASP A 167 -15.31 25.72 -3.86
C ASP A 167 -14.74 26.20 -5.22
N ASN A 168 -14.00 25.33 -5.93
CA ASN A 168 -13.17 25.71 -7.07
C ASN A 168 -13.66 25.18 -8.44
N PHE A 169 -14.82 24.50 -8.51
CA PHE A 169 -15.40 24.08 -9.79
C PHE A 169 -16.93 24.21 -9.84
N SER A 170 -17.47 24.34 -11.05
CA SER A 170 -18.90 24.27 -11.33
C SER A 170 -19.18 23.13 -12.31
N THR A 171 -20.24 22.36 -12.05
CA THR A 171 -20.72 21.33 -12.98
C THR A 171 -21.45 21.94 -14.18
N THR A 172 -21.82 23.22 -14.10
CA THR A 172 -22.41 23.96 -15.22
C THR A 172 -21.30 24.49 -16.12
N ARG A 173 -21.28 24.06 -17.39
CA ARG A 173 -20.37 24.59 -18.40
C ARG A 173 -20.56 26.11 -18.49
N THR A 174 -19.47 26.87 -18.37
CA THR A 174 -19.51 28.31 -18.61
C THR A 174 -19.98 28.56 -20.04
N PRO A 175 -21.04 29.36 -20.26
CA PRO A 175 -21.55 29.59 -21.60
C PRO A 175 -20.44 30.20 -22.47
N GLU A 176 -20.15 29.58 -23.62
CA GLU A 176 -19.22 30.15 -24.59
C GLU A 176 -19.81 31.47 -25.07
N THR A 177 -19.18 32.57 -24.69
CA THR A 177 -19.56 33.89 -25.19
C THR A 177 -19.04 33.95 -26.62
N GLY A 178 -19.81 33.44 -27.57
CA GLY A 178 -19.50 33.52 -28.98
C GLY A 178 -19.49 34.98 -29.41
N SER A 179 -18.30 35.55 -29.57
CA SER A 179 -18.11 36.81 -30.30
C SER A 179 -18.43 36.54 -31.78
N ARG A 180 -19.59 37.02 -32.23
CA ARG A 180 -19.87 37.26 -33.64
C ARG A 180 -19.54 38.71 -33.97
#